data_AF-A0A2I0WPW4-F1
#
_entry.id   AF-A0A2I0WPW4-F1
#
_cell.length_a   1.000
_cell.length_b   1.000
_cell.length_c   1.000
_cell.angle_alpha   90.00
_cell.angle_beta   90.00
_cell.angle_gamma   90.00
#
_symmetry.space_group_name_H-M   'P 1'
#
loop_
_entity.id
_entity.type
_entity.pdbx_description
1 polymer ?
#
loop_
_entity_poly.entity_id
_entity_poly.type
_entity_poly.pdbx_seq_one_letter_code
_entity_poly.pdbx_strand_id
1 'polypeptide(L)'
;MEQAYDSMCWLTLKKMMKDLGFPNRFMELVMDCVSFPRFSILINGMRSKWIEGKCGFRQGCPLSPFLFIVCSQLLSNVFYCRGNK
;
A
#
# COMPACT_ATOMS: atom_id res chain seq x y z
N MET A 1 3.73 -9.38 -11.39
CA MET A 1 2.80 -8.50 -10.67
C MET A 1 2.41 -7.40 -11.62
N GLU A 2 1.16 -7.40 -12.09
CA GLU A 2 0.64 -6.31 -12.91
C GLU A 2 0.13 -5.20 -11.98
N GLN A 3 0.37 -3.92 -12.33
CA GLN A 3 -0.08 -2.75 -11.57
C GLN A 3 0.13 -2.88 -10.05
N ALA A 4 1.35 -3.25 -9.67
CA ALA A 4 1.67 -3.68 -8.31
C ALA A 4 1.37 -2.57 -7.28
N TYR A 5 1.63 -1.31 -7.63
CA TYR A 5 1.32 -0.18 -6.75
C TYR A 5 -0.17 0.11 -6.66
N ASP A 6 -0.94 -0.11 -7.73
CA ASP A 6 -2.36 0.29 -7.77
C ASP A 6 -3.27 -0.76 -7.11
N SER A 7 -2.77 -1.98 -6.92
CA SER A 7 -3.51 -3.13 -6.40
C SER A 7 -3.16 -3.53 -4.96
N MET A 8 -2.24 -2.81 -4.29
CA MET A 8 -1.80 -3.17 -2.94
C MET A 8 -2.91 -3.05 -1.89
N CYS A 9 -3.14 -4.12 -1.14
CA CYS A 9 -4.12 -4.14 -0.05
C CYS A 9 -3.53 -3.52 1.23
N TRP A 10 -4.18 -2.48 1.76
CA TRP A 10 -3.72 -1.80 2.99
C TRP A 10 -3.82 -2.68 4.24
N LEU A 11 -4.74 -3.64 4.27
CA LEU A 11 -4.81 -4.62 5.37
C LEU A 11 -3.55 -5.50 5.41
N THR A 12 -3.05 -5.89 4.23
CA THR A 12 -1.78 -6.62 4.11
C THR A 12 -0.61 -5.79 4.62
N LEU A 13 -0.55 -4.50 4.25
CA LEU A 13 0.47 -3.58 4.77
C LEU A 13 0.44 -3.53 6.29
N LYS A 14 -0.73 -3.25 6.88
CA LYS A 14 -0.92 -3.15 8.34
C LYS A 14 -0.50 -4.43 9.06
N LYS A 15 -0.87 -5.59 8.50
CA LYS A 15 -0.48 -6.90 9.05
C LYS A 15 1.03 -7.08 9.00
N MET A 16 1.68 -6.79 7.87
CA MET A 16 3.12 -6.95 7.73
C MET A 16 3.92 -6.02 8.64
N MET A 17 3.49 -4.77 8.78
CA MET A 17 4.13 -3.85 9.73
C MET A 17 4.01 -4.37 11.17
N LYS A 18 2.86 -4.96 11.53
CA LYS A 18 2.67 -5.57 12.84
C LYS A 18 3.57 -6.79 13.04
N ASP A 19 3.62 -7.69 12.06
CA ASP A 19 4.42 -8.92 12.10
C ASP A 19 5.94 -8.61 12.13
N LEU A 20 6.36 -7.50 11.53
CA LEU A 20 7.74 -7.00 11.58
C LEU A 20 8.07 -6.18 12.85
N GLY A 21 7.10 -5.99 13.76
CA GLY A 21 7.34 -5.34 15.05
C GLY A 21 7.39 -3.80 15.01
N PHE A 22 6.78 -3.16 14.02
CA PHE A 22 6.74 -1.70 13.97
C PHE A 22 5.92 -1.12 15.14
N PRO A 23 6.30 0.06 15.69
CA PRO A 23 5.53 0.71 16.75
C PRO A 23 4.11 1.07 16.29
N ASN A 24 3.11 0.86 17.17
CA ASN A 24 1.70 1.14 16.86
C ASN A 24 1.47 2.56 16.35
N ARG A 25 2.09 3.56 16.98
CA ARG A 25 1.95 4.97 16.59
C ARG A 25 2.46 5.23 15.16
N PHE A 26 3.56 4.58 14.78
CA PHE A 26 4.09 4.68 13.43
C PHE A 26 3.16 4.01 12.41
N MET A 27 2.63 2.84 12.74
CA MET A 27 1.66 2.15 11.88
C MET A 27 0.41 3.00 11.64
N GLU A 28 -0.14 3.64 12.67
CA GLU A 28 -1.29 4.54 12.53
C GLU A 28 -0.99 5.69 11.55
N LEU A 29 0.14 6.39 11.73
CA LEU A 29 0.54 7.49 10.85
C LEU A 29 0.68 7.04 9.39
N VAL A 30 1.31 5.88 9.15
CA VAL A 30 1.41 5.32 7.80
C VAL A 30 0.03 5.00 7.23
N MET A 31 -0.85 4.35 8.01
CA MET A 31 -2.19 3.99 7.57
C MET A 31 -3.05 5.21 7.24
N ASP A 32 -2.93 6.28 8.02
CA ASP A 32 -3.62 7.56 7.77
C ASP A 32 -3.14 8.22 6.47
N CYS A 33 -1.86 8.02 6.09
CA CYS A 33 -1.30 8.60 4.88
C CYS A 33 -1.69 7.85 3.59
N VAL A 34 -1.93 6.54 3.67
CA VAL A 34 -2.11 5.69 2.48
C VAL A 34 -3.53 5.20 2.26
N SER A 35 -4.38 5.23 3.29
CA SER A 35 -5.75 4.73 3.19
C SER A 35 -6.69 5.78 2.58
N PHE A 36 -7.71 5.30 1.87
CA PHE A 36 -8.78 6.10 1.27
C PHE A 36 -8.29 7.32 0.46
N PRO A 37 -7.30 7.17 -0.44
CA PRO A 37 -6.84 8.29 -1.24
C PRO A 37 -7.96 8.75 -2.18
N ARG A 38 -8.06 10.07 -2.37
CA ARG A 38 -9.05 10.67 -3.27
C ARG A 38 -8.34 11.35 -4.44
N PHE A 39 -8.83 11.09 -5.64
CA PHE A 39 -8.27 11.60 -6.89
C PHE A 39 -9.34 12.36 -7.68
N SER A 40 -8.92 13.37 -8.42
CA SER A 40 -9.76 14.03 -9.43
C SER A 40 -8.93 14.17 -10.69
N ILE A 41 -9.51 13.87 -11.84
CA ILE A 41 -8.84 13.99 -13.14
C ILE A 41 -9.09 15.41 -13.66
N LEU A 42 -8.04 16.09 -14.09
CA LEU A 42 -8.14 17.38 -14.76
C LEU A 42 -8.30 17.15 -16.25
N ILE A 43 -9.47 17.50 -16.80
CA ILE A 43 -9.79 17.35 -18.23
C ILE A 43 -10.07 18.75 -18.78
N ASN A 44 -9.20 19.23 -19.68
CA ASN A 44 -9.30 20.56 -20.29
C ASN A 44 -9.45 21.69 -19.25
N GLY A 45 -8.71 21.61 -18.15
CA GLY A 45 -8.76 22.59 -17.06
C GLY A 45 -9.93 22.45 -16.08
N MET A 46 -10.88 21.55 -16.35
CA MET A 46 -11.98 21.24 -15.43
C MET A 46 -11.70 19.98 -14.62
N ARG A 47 -12.00 20.01 -13.31
CA ARG A 47 -11.85 18.83 -12.43
C ARG A 47 -13.06 17.90 -12.60
N SER A 48 -12.78 16.60 -12.70
CA SER A 48 -13.81 15.55 -12.61
C SER A 48 -14.40 15.48 -11.19
N LYS A 49 -15.43 14.66 -11.03
CA LYS A 49 -15.87 14.20 -9.70
C LYS A 49 -14.72 13.47 -8.99
N TRP A 50 -14.75 13.50 -7.66
CA TRP A 50 -13.82 12.76 -6.83
C TRP A 50 -13.98 11.26 -7.03
N ILE A 51 -12.86 10.57 -7.21
CA ILE A 51 -12.73 9.12 -7.27
C ILE A 51 -12.01 8.70 -6.00
N GLU A 52 -12.60 7.77 -5.26
CA GLU A 52 -12.01 7.22 -4.06
C GLU A 52 -11.29 5.91 -4.40
N GLY A 53 -10.00 5.83 -4.09
CA GLY A 53 -9.23 4.61 -4.20
C GLY A 53 -9.67 3.62 -3.12
N LYS A 54 -9.76 2.34 -3.47
CA LYS A 54 -10.06 1.25 -2.52
C LYS A 54 -8.84 0.45 -2.11
N CYS A 55 -7.74 0.60 -2.85
CA CYS A 55 -6.48 -0.06 -2.64
C CYS A 55 -5.39 0.74 -3.36
N GLY A 56 -4.15 0.27 -3.21
CA GLY A 56 -2.99 0.80 -3.88
C GLY A 56 -2.30 1.94 -3.13
N PHE A 57 -1.07 2.22 -3.55
CA PHE A 57 -0.24 3.31 -3.07
C PHE A 57 -0.15 4.39 -4.13
N ARG A 58 0.00 5.63 -3.67
CA ARG A 58 0.13 6.77 -4.57
C ARG A 58 1.45 6.68 -5.36
N GLN A 59 1.36 6.53 -6.67
CA GLN A 59 2.53 6.62 -7.54
C GLN A 59 3.15 8.03 -7.45
N GLY A 60 4.48 8.09 -7.45
CA GLY A 60 5.22 9.34 -7.24
C GLY A 60 5.34 9.77 -5.77
N CYS A 61 4.74 9.06 -4.82
CA CYS A 61 5.04 9.26 -3.41
C CYS A 61 6.36 8.56 -3.05
N PRO A 62 7.34 9.26 -2.43
CA PRO A 62 8.65 8.67 -2.11
C PRO A 62 8.57 7.54 -1.09
N LEU A 63 7.49 7.44 -0.31
CA LEU A 63 7.27 6.38 0.67
C LEU A 63 6.74 5.08 0.04
N SER A 64 6.05 5.17 -1.11
CA SER A 64 5.39 4.02 -1.75
C SER A 64 6.32 2.85 -2.07
N PRO A 65 7.57 3.05 -2.57
CA PRO A 65 8.50 1.94 -2.82
C PRO A 65 8.84 1.16 -1.56
N PHE A 66 9.04 1.84 -0.43
CA PHE A 66 9.34 1.19 0.84
C PHE A 66 8.15 0.36 1.34
N LEU A 67 6.94 0.91 1.30
CA LEU A 67 5.74 0.20 1.72
C LEU A 67 5.44 -1.01 0.83
N PHE A 68 5.76 -0.91 -0.47
CA PHE A 68 5.69 -2.05 -1.38
C PHE A 68 6.61 -3.19 -0.95
N ILE A 69 7.86 -2.88 -0.58
CA ILE A 69 8.81 -3.89 -0.09
C ILE A 69 8.27 -4.57 1.18
N VAL A 70 7.77 -3.79 2.14
CA VAL A 70 7.15 -4.32 3.37
C VAL A 70 6.00 -5.28 3.07
N CYS A 71 5.11 -4.93 2.14
CA CYS A 71 4.04 -5.83 1.69
C CYS A 71 4.58 -7.09 1.00
N SER A 72 5.58 -6.94 0.13
CA SER A 72 6.16 -8.05 -0.64
C SER A 72 6.84 -9.10 0.24
N GLN A 73 7.32 -8.71 1.42
CA GLN A 73 7.90 -9.62 2.40
C GLN A 73 6.93 -10.73 2.83
N LEU A 74 5.60 -10.48 2.80
CA LEU A 74 4.59 -11.53 3.04
C LEU A 74 4.76 -12.69 2.05
N LEU A 75 4.89 -12.36 0.78
CA LEU A 75 4.98 -13.32 -0.30
C LEU A 75 6.26 -14.15 -0.16
N SER A 76 7.38 -13.49 0.14
CA SER A 76 8.67 -14.15 0.43
C SER A 76 8.56 -15.13 1.60
N ASN A 77 7.91 -14.73 2.70
CA ASN A 77 7.73 -15.58 3.87
C ASN A 77 6.87 -16.81 3.55
N VAL A 78 5.78 -16.64 2.78
CA VAL A 78 4.90 -17.75 2.37
C VAL A 78 5.65 -18.75 1.49
N PHE A 79 6.47 -18.29 0.54
CA PHE A 79 7.28 -19.17 -0.28
C PHE A 79 8.35 -19.91 0.52
N TYR A 80 9.02 -19.22 1.45
CA TYR A 80 10.01 -19.84 2.33
C TYR A 80 9.39 -20.93 3.22
N CYS A 81 8.24 -20.66 3.84
CA CYS A 81 7.54 -21.67 4.65
C CYS A 81 7.02 -22.87 3.84
N ARG A 82 6.77 -22.69 2.53
CA ARG A 82 6.35 -23.78 1.64
C ARG A 82 7.50 -24.61 1.08
N GLY A 83 8.67 -24.01 0.85
CA GLY A 83 9.85 -24.71 0.35
C GLY A 83 10.63 -25.50 1.41
N ASN A 84 10.39 -25.21 2.69
CA ASN A 84 10.95 -25.98 3.82
C ASN A 84 9.97 -27.03 4.38
N LYS A 85 8.97 -27.42 3.58
CA LYS A 85 8.10 -28.58 3.83
C LYS A 85 8.37 -29.62 2.76
#